data_AF-A0A1V4XUH4-F1
#
_entry.id   AF-A0A1V4XUH4-F1
#
_cell.length_a   1.000
_cell.length_b   1.000
_cell.length_c   1.000
_cell.angle_alpha   90.00
_cell.angle_beta   90.00
_cell.angle_gamma   90.00
#
_symmetry.space_group_name_H-M   'P 1'
#
loop_
_entity.id
_entity.type
_entity.pdbx_description
1 polymer ?
#
loop_
_entity_poly.entity_id
_entity_poly.type
_entity_poly.pdbx_seq_one_letter_code
_entity_poly.pdbx_strand_id
1 'polypeptide(L)'
;MIIVRGGVTCHGNRTRLMGCFDQECCYGGILPQGVFLTDQEMWDQAVAMVREEYAALPVEAKSEVRLLCSVIRSKKEELYSIAESSGAPGLCAVCGGACCCKGKYHFTVIDLLAYLSEGFTLFSPDFHGGQCPYIREGRCLMSPQFRPLTCIVFHCEPLERMMSCDELERTYSLERGLRENYGRLEEFFGIRLSQGLILNYAAYLRGRSAGILAGAGGA
;
A
#
# COMPACT_ATOMS: atom_id res chain seq x y z
N MET A 1 9.49 -2.58 36.08
CA MET A 1 8.37 -1.99 35.31
C MET A 1 8.83 -1.85 33.86
N ILE A 2 8.61 -2.89 33.06
CA ILE A 2 8.99 -2.90 31.64
C ILE A 2 7.70 -2.72 30.85
N ILE A 3 7.54 -1.58 30.18
CA ILE A 3 6.46 -1.36 29.22
C ILE A 3 6.89 -2.05 27.93
N VAL A 4 6.43 -3.29 27.71
CA VAL A 4 6.60 -3.97 26.42
C VAL A 4 5.43 -3.57 25.53
N ARG A 5 5.69 -2.72 24.53
CA ARG A 5 4.73 -2.37 23.48
C ARG A 5 4.45 -3.60 22.61
N GLY A 6 3.19 -4.03 22.52
CA GLY A 6 2.76 -5.12 21.65
C GLY A 6 3.17 -4.88 20.19
N GLY A 7 4.10 -5.70 19.70
CA GLY A 7 4.64 -5.63 18.34
C GLY A 7 4.03 -6.67 17.41
N VAL A 8 3.98 -6.35 16.11
CA VAL A 8 3.80 -7.35 15.05
C VAL A 8 5.19 -7.94 14.78
N THR A 9 5.37 -9.25 14.99
CA THR A 9 6.59 -9.93 14.55
C THR A 9 6.34 -10.56 13.18
N CYS A 10 7.04 -10.04 12.17
CA CYS A 10 6.98 -10.53 10.80
C CYS A 10 8.20 -11.43 10.56
N HIS A 11 8.02 -12.75 10.61
CA HIS A 11 9.01 -13.71 10.15
C HIS A 11 8.34 -14.71 9.22
N GLY A 12 8.77 -14.76 7.96
CA GLY A 12 8.28 -15.68 6.94
C GLY A 12 6.93 -15.30 6.31
N ASN A 13 6.24 -16.31 5.78
CA ASN A 13 4.97 -16.22 5.05
C ASN A 13 3.73 -16.18 5.98
N ARG A 14 3.90 -15.62 7.17
CA ARG A 14 2.86 -15.50 8.20
C ARG A 14 3.00 -14.16 8.90
N THR A 15 1.92 -13.40 8.98
CA THR A 15 1.81 -12.25 9.88
C THR A 15 1.19 -12.71 11.19
N ARG A 16 1.95 -12.68 12.30
CA ARG A 16 1.45 -13.12 13.61
C ARG A 16 0.73 -11.96 14.31
N LEU A 17 -0.59 -12.07 14.47
CA LEU A 17 -1.36 -11.26 15.42
C LEU A 17 -1.18 -11.87 16.82
N MET A 18 -0.16 -11.46 17.58
CA MET A 18 -0.07 -11.89 18.98
C MET A 18 -1.16 -11.19 19.80
N GLY A 19 -2.16 -11.95 20.22
CA GLY A 19 -2.94 -11.63 21.41
C GLY A 19 -2.04 -11.77 22.63
N CYS A 20 -2.15 -10.82 23.57
CA CYS A 20 -1.38 -10.75 24.80
C CYS A 20 -1.30 -12.12 25.50
N PHE A 21 -0.08 -12.58 25.75
CA PHE A 21 0.18 -13.55 26.81
C PHE A 21 0.54 -12.74 28.05
N ASP A 22 -0.45 -12.57 28.94
CA ASP A 22 -0.29 -12.89 30.36
C ASP A 22 -1.68 -12.87 31.03
N GLN A 23 -1.80 -13.76 32.02
CA GLN A 23 -2.99 -14.17 32.74
C GLN A 23 -3.76 -13.03 33.42
N GLU A 24 -5.08 -13.23 33.51
CA GLU A 24 -6.03 -12.59 34.44
C GLU A 24 -6.39 -11.11 34.19
N CYS A 25 -7.38 -10.88 33.32
CA CYS A 25 -8.51 -10.00 33.65
C CYS A 25 -9.65 -10.18 32.64
N CYS A 26 -10.75 -10.72 33.14
CA CYS A 26 -12.04 -10.82 32.48
C CYS A 26 -12.57 -9.42 32.15
N TYR A 27 -13.00 -9.17 30.89
CA TYR A 27 -14.29 -8.59 30.48
C TYR A 27 -14.25 -8.15 29.00
N GLY A 28 -15.05 -8.84 28.17
CA GLY A 28 -15.75 -8.29 27.00
C GLY A 28 -14.95 -7.89 25.75
N GLY A 29 -14.62 -8.85 24.88
CA GLY A 29 -14.15 -8.57 23.51
C GLY A 29 -13.36 -9.72 22.89
N ILE A 30 -13.95 -10.90 22.80
CA ILE A 30 -13.30 -12.13 22.31
C ILE A 30 -13.26 -12.09 20.78
N LEU A 31 -12.12 -11.78 20.18
CA LEU A 31 -11.74 -12.48 18.95
C LEU A 31 -11.40 -13.93 19.36
N PRO A 32 -11.92 -14.97 18.68
CA PRO A 32 -11.63 -16.34 19.05
C PRO A 32 -10.11 -16.55 19.06
N GLN A 33 -9.61 -17.14 20.15
CA GLN A 33 -8.23 -17.55 20.27
C GLN A 33 -7.83 -18.40 19.06
N GLY A 34 -6.78 -18.01 18.33
CA GLY A 34 -6.05 -18.93 17.43
C GLY A 34 -6.35 -18.88 15.93
N VAL A 35 -7.00 -17.85 15.38
CA VAL A 35 -7.09 -17.72 13.92
C VAL A 35 -5.74 -17.23 13.35
N PHE A 36 -5.01 -18.14 12.70
CA PHE A 36 -3.83 -17.82 11.92
C PHE A 36 -4.26 -17.59 10.47
N LEU A 37 -4.24 -16.34 10.02
CA LEU A 37 -4.38 -16.03 8.60
C LEU A 37 -2.99 -16.03 7.96
N THR A 38 -2.88 -16.68 6.82
CA THR A 38 -1.76 -16.51 5.89
C THR A 38 -1.79 -15.10 5.29
N ASP A 39 -0.67 -14.62 4.76
CA ASP A 39 -0.65 -13.30 4.11
C ASP A 39 -1.55 -13.26 2.86
N GLN A 40 -1.71 -14.40 2.18
CA GLN A 40 -2.66 -14.56 1.07
C GLN A 40 -4.11 -14.38 1.55
N GLU A 41 -4.51 -15.05 2.64
CA GLU A 41 -5.86 -14.88 3.19
C GLU A 41 -6.10 -13.46 3.71
N MET A 42 -5.09 -12.84 4.33
CA MET A 42 -5.17 -11.44 4.76
C MET A 42 -5.35 -10.50 3.56
N TRP A 43 -4.65 -10.75 2.46
CA TRP A 43 -4.81 -9.99 1.22
C TRP A 43 -6.22 -10.15 0.65
N ASP A 44 -6.70 -11.38 0.48
CA ASP A 44 -7.99 -11.66 -0.13
C ASP A 44 -9.14 -11.04 0.68
N GLN A 45 -9.10 -11.16 2.00
CA GLN A 45 -10.10 -10.58 2.89
C GLN A 45 -10.02 -9.05 2.93
N ALA A 46 -8.82 -8.46 2.95
CA ALA A 46 -8.66 -7.01 2.89
C ALA A 46 -9.19 -6.42 1.59
N VAL A 47 -8.90 -7.06 0.45
CA VAL A 47 -9.40 -6.63 -0.87
C VAL A 47 -10.92 -6.73 -0.93
N ALA A 48 -11.51 -7.83 -0.44
CA ALA A 48 -12.96 -7.99 -0.39
C ALA A 48 -13.63 -6.90 0.44
N MET A 49 -13.10 -6.61 1.62
CA MET A 49 -13.61 -5.57 2.51
C MET A 49 -13.56 -4.17 1.87
N VAL A 50 -12.42 -3.77 1.32
CA VAL A 50 -12.30 -2.46 0.65
C VAL A 50 -13.23 -2.38 -0.56
N ARG A 51 -13.45 -3.47 -1.29
CA ARG A 51 -14.41 -3.51 -2.41
C ARG A 51 -15.84 -3.26 -1.95
N GLU A 52 -16.27 -3.90 -0.87
CA GLU A 52 -17.60 -3.72 -0.29
C GLU A 52 -17.78 -2.29 0.23
N GLU A 53 -16.82 -1.79 1.00
CA GLU A 53 -16.84 -0.42 1.52
C GLU A 53 -16.85 0.61 0.38
N TYR A 54 -16.01 0.42 -0.65
CA TYR A 54 -16.00 1.28 -1.83
C TYR A 54 -17.33 1.24 -2.59
N ALA A 55 -17.93 0.05 -2.73
CA ALA A 55 -19.22 -0.10 -3.39
C ALA A 55 -20.35 0.61 -2.64
N ALA A 56 -20.27 0.68 -1.30
CA ALA A 56 -21.22 1.39 -0.46
C ALA A 56 -21.05 2.93 -0.47
N LEU A 57 -19.94 3.45 -0.99
CA LEU A 57 -19.72 4.90 -1.04
C LEU A 57 -20.77 5.63 -1.90
N PRO A 58 -21.18 6.85 -1.48
CA PRO A 58 -21.95 7.77 -2.31
C PRO A 58 -21.28 8.07 -3.66
N VAL A 59 -22.08 8.47 -4.64
CA VAL A 59 -21.60 8.76 -6.00
C VAL A 59 -20.59 9.93 -5.99
N GLU A 60 -20.82 10.91 -5.13
CA GLU A 60 -19.97 12.08 -4.92
C GLU A 60 -18.60 11.64 -4.40
N ALA A 61 -18.58 10.76 -3.39
CA ALA A 61 -17.35 10.22 -2.83
C ALA A 61 -16.58 9.38 -3.87
N LYS A 62 -17.26 8.54 -4.64
CA LYS A 62 -16.63 7.78 -5.74
C LYS A 62 -16.04 8.70 -6.80
N SER A 63 -16.69 9.83 -7.07
CA SER A 63 -16.22 10.83 -8.04
C SER A 63 -14.96 11.54 -7.54
N GLU A 64 -14.91 11.93 -6.27
CA GLU A 64 -13.70 12.54 -5.67
C GLU A 64 -12.53 11.55 -5.66
N VAL A 65 -12.77 10.28 -5.28
CA VAL A 65 -11.76 9.22 -5.34
C VAL A 65 -11.22 9.05 -6.76
N ARG A 66 -12.10 9.01 -7.76
CA ARG A 66 -11.69 8.88 -9.17
C ARG A 66 -10.83 10.05 -9.62
N LEU A 67 -11.21 11.28 -9.27
CA LEU A 67 -10.46 12.48 -9.61
C LEU A 67 -9.05 12.43 -9.02
N LEU A 68 -8.93 12.18 -7.71
CA LEU A 68 -7.65 12.12 -7.01
C LEU A 68 -6.78 10.95 -7.51
N CYS A 69 -7.37 9.77 -7.72
CA CYS A 69 -6.63 8.61 -8.23
C CYS A 69 -6.12 8.81 -9.66
N SER A 70 -6.88 9.50 -10.52
CA SER A 70 -6.43 9.84 -11.87
C SER A 70 -5.20 10.75 -11.85
N VAL A 71 -5.19 11.78 -10.99
CA VAL A 71 -4.03 12.67 -10.80
C VAL A 71 -2.82 11.91 -10.26
N ILE A 72 -3.02 11.07 -9.25
CA ILE A 72 -1.96 10.22 -8.68
C ILE A 72 -1.34 9.34 -9.75
N ARG A 73 -2.15 8.64 -10.54
CA ARG A 73 -1.69 7.76 -11.60
C ARG A 73 -0.88 8.49 -12.67
N SER A 74 -1.38 9.64 -13.14
CA SER A 74 -0.68 10.46 -14.12
C SER A 74 0.70 10.87 -13.63
N LYS A 75 0.81 11.32 -12.37
CA LYS A 75 2.10 11.67 -11.76
C LYS A 75 3.04 10.47 -11.60
N LYS A 76 2.51 9.30 -11.25
CA LYS A 76 3.30 8.05 -11.14
C LYS A 76 3.86 7.62 -12.49
N GLU A 77 3.05 7.72 -13.55
CA GLU A 77 3.48 7.43 -14.91
C GLU A 77 4.57 8.39 -15.39
N GLU A 78 4.42 9.69 -15.11
CA GLU A 78 5.41 10.70 -15.46
C GLU A 78 6.73 10.48 -14.70
N LEU A 79 6.65 10.20 -13.40
CA LEU A 79 7.82 9.89 -12.57
C LEU A 79 8.56 8.65 -13.09
N TYR A 80 7.82 7.61 -13.49
CA TYR A 80 8.40 6.43 -14.10
C TYR A 80 9.07 6.73 -15.44
N SER A 81 8.44 7.55 -16.28
CA SER A 81 8.96 7.92 -17.60
C SER A 81 10.31 8.64 -17.50
N ILE A 82 10.46 9.57 -16.55
CA ILE A 82 11.74 10.26 -16.28
C ILE A 82 12.81 9.27 -15.81
N ALA A 83 12.45 8.36 -14.89
CA ALA A 83 13.39 7.35 -14.41
C ALA A 83 13.81 6.38 -15.52
N GLU A 84 12.87 5.97 -16.37
CA GLU A 84 13.12 5.08 -17.50
C GLU A 84 14.04 5.73 -18.54
N SER A 85 13.79 6.99 -18.92
CA SER A 85 14.65 7.75 -19.84
C SER A 85 16.05 7.97 -19.27
N SER A 86 16.17 8.05 -17.95
CA SER A 86 17.43 8.20 -17.22
C SER A 86 18.17 6.87 -16.99
N GLY A 87 17.66 5.74 -17.50
CA GLY A 87 18.36 4.45 -17.47
C GLY A 87 18.07 3.56 -16.25
N ALA A 88 16.99 3.81 -15.50
CA ALA A 88 16.63 3.00 -14.33
C ALA A 88 16.59 1.48 -14.56
N PRO A 89 16.07 0.95 -15.70
CA PRO A 89 16.06 -0.50 -15.93
C PRO A 89 17.45 -1.14 -15.88
N GLY A 90 18.47 -0.46 -16.42
CA GLY A 90 19.85 -0.93 -16.40
C GLY A 90 20.43 -0.95 -14.98
N LEU A 91 20.17 0.09 -14.19
CA LEU A 91 20.63 0.17 -12.80
C LEU A 91 19.94 -0.85 -11.88
N CYS A 92 18.64 -1.07 -12.07
CA CYS A 92 17.88 -2.06 -11.29
C CYS A 92 18.38 -3.49 -11.52
N ALA A 93 18.81 -3.82 -12.75
CA ALA A 93 19.41 -5.12 -13.06
C ALA A 93 20.72 -5.35 -12.29
N VAL A 94 21.52 -4.30 -12.07
CA VAL A 94 22.79 -4.38 -11.32
C VAL A 94 22.55 -4.64 -9.83
N CYS A 95 21.58 -3.97 -9.21
CA CYS A 95 21.27 -4.16 -7.79
C CYS A 95 20.27 -5.29 -7.50
N GLY A 96 19.84 -6.04 -8.53
CA GLY A 96 18.85 -7.11 -8.43
C GLY A 96 17.50 -6.64 -7.87
N GLY A 97 17.16 -5.36 -8.02
CA GLY A 97 15.96 -4.79 -7.42
C GLY A 97 15.94 -4.86 -5.89
N ALA A 98 17.06 -4.60 -5.21
CA ALA A 98 17.14 -4.62 -3.74
C ALA A 98 16.03 -3.79 -3.04
N CYS A 99 15.57 -2.70 -3.66
CA CYS A 99 14.42 -1.91 -3.19
C CYS A 99 13.09 -2.70 -3.27
N CYS A 100 12.93 -3.54 -4.28
CA CYS A 100 11.74 -4.38 -4.47
C CYS A 100 11.66 -5.53 -3.47
N CYS A 101 12.77 -6.04 -2.94
CA CYS A 101 12.80 -7.19 -2.02
C CYS A 101 11.99 -6.97 -0.72
N LYS A 102 11.67 -5.72 -0.37
CA LYS A 102 10.87 -5.37 0.83
C LYS A 102 9.41 -5.01 0.51
N GLY A 103 8.98 -5.24 -0.73
CA GLY A 103 7.71 -4.73 -1.27
C GLY A 103 6.44 -5.28 -0.62
N LYS A 104 6.50 -6.37 0.17
CA LYS A 104 5.32 -7.07 0.73
C LYS A 104 4.22 -6.14 1.26
N TYR A 105 4.61 -5.13 2.04
CA TYR A 105 3.68 -4.21 2.71
C TYR A 105 3.53 -2.85 2.00
N HIS A 106 4.05 -2.70 0.79
CA HIS A 106 4.02 -1.42 0.09
C HIS A 106 2.67 -1.14 -0.57
N PHE A 107 1.94 -2.16 -1.03
CA PHE A 107 0.62 -1.95 -1.63
C PHE A 107 -0.37 -1.43 -0.60
N THR A 108 -0.90 -0.23 -0.83
CA THR A 108 -1.73 0.53 0.11
C THR A 108 -3.22 0.46 -0.26
N VAL A 109 -4.07 1.03 0.59
CA VAL A 109 -5.49 1.20 0.26
C VAL A 109 -5.67 2.19 -0.89
N ILE A 110 -4.85 3.23 -0.96
CA ILE A 110 -4.85 4.21 -2.06
C ILE A 110 -4.58 3.54 -3.40
N ASP A 111 -3.61 2.61 -3.43
CA ASP A 111 -3.29 1.87 -4.66
C ASP A 111 -4.47 0.98 -5.09
N LEU A 112 -5.17 0.35 -4.15
CA LEU A 112 -6.39 -0.41 -4.43
C LEU A 112 -7.53 0.49 -4.94
N LEU A 113 -7.75 1.65 -4.34
CA LEU A 113 -8.76 2.62 -4.77
C LEU A 113 -8.55 3.04 -6.24
N ALA A 114 -7.30 3.19 -6.69
CA ALA A 114 -7.01 3.51 -8.08
C ALA A 114 -7.46 2.41 -9.07
N TYR A 115 -7.39 1.13 -8.70
CA TYR A 115 -7.98 0.04 -9.50
C TYR A 115 -9.51 0.12 -9.51
N LEU A 116 -10.11 0.29 -8.33
CA LEU A 116 -11.56 0.27 -8.16
C LEU A 116 -12.25 1.45 -8.84
N SER A 117 -11.69 2.66 -8.77
CA SER A 117 -12.33 3.88 -9.26
C SER A 117 -12.49 3.97 -10.77
N GLU A 118 -11.68 3.21 -11.50
CA GLU A 118 -11.67 3.15 -12.96
C GLU A 118 -12.04 1.75 -13.50
N GLY A 119 -12.38 0.80 -12.62
CA GLY A 119 -12.84 -0.53 -13.01
C GLY A 119 -11.74 -1.44 -13.58
N PHE A 120 -10.47 -1.23 -13.21
CA PHE A 120 -9.39 -2.11 -13.62
C PHE A 120 -9.41 -3.44 -12.85
N THR A 121 -9.03 -4.51 -13.54
CA THR A 121 -8.82 -5.81 -12.90
C THR A 121 -7.59 -5.75 -11.99
N LEU A 122 -7.75 -6.18 -10.74
CA LEU A 122 -6.64 -6.28 -9.79
C LEU A 122 -5.78 -7.50 -10.12
N PHE A 123 -4.47 -7.38 -9.96
CA PHE A 123 -3.54 -8.50 -10.07
C PHE A 123 -3.70 -9.52 -8.92
N SER A 124 -3.13 -10.70 -9.09
CA SER A 124 -3.10 -11.76 -8.06
C SER A 124 -1.67 -11.94 -7.53
N PRO A 125 -1.32 -11.38 -6.36
CA PRO A 125 0.00 -11.55 -5.76
C PRO A 125 0.24 -13.02 -5.37
N ASP A 126 1.51 -13.38 -5.18
CA ASP A 126 1.92 -14.67 -4.63
C ASP A 126 2.78 -14.46 -3.38
N PHE A 127 2.21 -14.73 -2.21
CA PHE A 127 2.91 -14.60 -0.94
C PHE A 127 3.74 -15.83 -0.57
N HIS A 128 3.71 -16.93 -1.33
CA HIS A 128 4.41 -18.17 -0.98
C HIS A 128 5.94 -18.07 -1.04
N GLY A 129 6.49 -17.07 -1.72
CA GLY A 129 7.93 -16.80 -1.83
C GLY A 129 8.49 -15.83 -0.78
N GLY A 130 9.82 -15.82 -0.62
CA GLY A 130 10.55 -14.86 0.22
C GLY A 130 10.89 -13.53 -0.45
N GLN A 131 10.47 -13.33 -1.70
CA GLN A 131 10.68 -12.09 -2.47
C GLN A 131 9.41 -11.21 -2.47
N CYS A 132 9.42 -10.11 -3.22
CA CYS A 132 8.23 -9.28 -3.42
C CYS A 132 7.05 -10.12 -3.96
N PRO A 133 5.89 -10.14 -3.30
CA PRO A 133 4.74 -10.94 -3.75
C PRO A 133 4.11 -10.40 -5.04
N TYR A 134 4.54 -9.21 -5.47
CA TYR A 134 4.09 -8.53 -6.67
C TYR A 134 5.01 -8.77 -7.87
N ILE A 135 6.00 -9.66 -7.77
CA ILE A 135 6.89 -10.03 -8.88
C ILE A 135 6.53 -11.44 -9.38
N ARG A 136 6.37 -11.57 -10.70
CA ARG A 136 6.23 -12.86 -11.40
C ARG A 136 7.13 -12.83 -12.62
N GLU A 137 7.91 -13.90 -12.81
CA GLU A 137 8.82 -14.04 -13.97
C GLU A 137 9.79 -12.83 -14.13
N GLY A 138 10.26 -12.29 -13.01
CA GLY A 138 11.19 -11.15 -12.99
C GLY A 138 10.55 -9.79 -13.31
N ARG A 139 9.21 -9.71 -13.44
CA ARG A 139 8.49 -8.46 -13.72
C ARG A 139 7.48 -8.15 -12.62
N CYS A 140 7.31 -6.86 -12.34
CA CYS A 140 6.24 -6.41 -11.45
C CYS A 140 4.87 -6.65 -12.10
N LEU A 141 3.92 -7.22 -11.35
CA LEU A 141 2.54 -7.45 -11.76
C LEU A 141 1.75 -6.15 -11.95
N MET A 142 2.27 -5.02 -11.45
CA MET A 142 1.66 -3.70 -11.57
C MET A 142 2.37 -2.87 -12.64
N SER A 143 1.58 -2.33 -13.57
CA SER A 143 2.03 -1.25 -14.45
C SER A 143 2.44 -0.01 -13.63
N PRO A 144 3.37 0.83 -14.12
CA PRO A 144 3.98 1.90 -13.34
C PRO A 144 3.01 2.83 -12.61
N GLN A 145 1.96 3.29 -13.28
CA GLN A 145 0.90 4.14 -12.71
C GLN A 145 0.16 3.52 -11.51
N PHE A 146 0.17 2.19 -11.37
CA PHE A 146 -0.49 1.49 -10.26
C PHE A 146 0.47 1.06 -9.16
N ARG A 147 1.78 1.27 -9.32
CA ARG A 147 2.77 0.88 -8.32
C ARG A 147 2.63 1.77 -7.08
N PRO A 148 2.87 1.24 -5.87
CA PRO A 148 2.88 2.05 -4.66
C PRO A 148 3.87 3.20 -4.71
N LEU A 149 3.60 4.27 -3.98
CA LEU A 149 4.48 5.45 -3.91
C LEU A 149 5.93 5.03 -3.57
N THR A 150 6.12 4.15 -2.59
CA THR A 150 7.44 3.65 -2.17
C THR A 150 8.13 2.76 -3.23
N CYS A 151 7.38 2.28 -4.22
CA CYS A 151 7.90 1.45 -5.31
C CYS A 151 8.17 2.24 -6.60
N ILE A 152 7.70 3.49 -6.68
CA ILE A 152 7.79 4.34 -7.88
C ILE A 152 8.65 5.57 -7.65
N VAL A 153 8.82 5.99 -6.39
CA VAL A 153 9.80 7.01 -6.01
C VAL A 153 11.18 6.36 -5.96
N PHE A 154 12.05 6.78 -6.88
CA PHE A 154 13.41 6.26 -6.99
C PHE A 154 14.35 7.08 -6.11
N HIS A 155 14.63 6.59 -4.90
CA HIS A 155 15.73 7.12 -4.08
C HIS A 155 17.02 6.35 -4.40
N CYS A 156 17.48 6.48 -5.65
CA CYS A 156 18.65 5.79 -6.16
C CYS A 156 19.70 6.83 -6.55
N GLU A 157 20.69 7.03 -5.69
CA GLU A 157 21.76 8.01 -5.93
C GLU A 157 22.46 7.83 -7.31
N PRO A 158 22.78 6.60 -7.77
CA PRO A 158 23.28 6.42 -9.14
C PRO A 158 22.34 6.93 -10.24
N LEU A 159 21.03 6.75 -10.09
CA LEU A 159 20.04 7.23 -11.05
C LEU A 159 19.95 8.76 -11.03
N GLU A 160 19.92 9.35 -9.83
CA GLU A 160 19.87 10.81 -9.67
C GLU A 160 21.08 11.49 -10.31
N ARG A 161 22.28 10.88 -10.26
CA ARG A 161 23.48 11.39 -10.93
C ARG A 161 23.42 11.32 -12.46
N MET A 162 22.52 10.52 -13.02
CA MET A 162 22.31 10.39 -14.47
C MET A 162 21.24 11.36 -14.99
N MET A 163 20.44 11.95 -14.10
CA MET A 163 19.43 12.94 -14.44
C MET A 163 20.06 14.33 -14.62
N SER A 164 19.50 15.11 -15.55
CA SER A 164 19.74 16.56 -15.60
C SER A 164 19.13 17.27 -14.39
N CYS A 165 19.55 18.51 -14.15
CA CYS A 165 18.98 19.33 -13.07
C CYS A 165 17.46 19.51 -13.21
N ASP A 166 16.97 19.71 -14.45
CA ASP A 166 15.55 19.90 -14.73
C ASP A 166 14.74 18.62 -14.47
N GLU A 167 15.26 17.45 -14.85
CA GLU A 167 14.65 16.14 -14.57
C GLU A 167 14.59 15.85 -13.07
N LEU A 168 15.65 16.21 -12.34
CA LEU A 168 15.71 16.03 -10.89
C LEU A 168 14.72 16.95 -10.16
N GLU A 169 14.67 18.23 -10.54
CA GLU A 169 13.69 19.18 -10.00
C GLU A 169 12.25 18.71 -10.30
N ARG A 170 12.02 18.24 -11.53
CA ARG A 170 10.71 17.69 -11.93
C ARG A 170 10.34 16.47 -11.10
N THR A 171 11.28 15.56 -10.89
CA THR A 171 11.11 14.35 -10.05
C THR A 171 10.70 14.72 -8.63
N TYR A 172 11.39 15.66 -7.97
CA TYR A 172 11.04 16.10 -6.63
C TYR A 172 9.68 16.83 -6.58
N SER A 173 9.36 17.61 -7.62
CA SER A 173 8.06 18.28 -7.73
C SER A 173 6.90 17.27 -7.86
N LEU A 174 7.10 16.22 -8.68
CA LEU A 174 6.14 15.13 -8.82
C LEU A 174 5.97 14.35 -7.52
N GLU A 175 7.06 14.03 -6.82
CA GLU A 175 6.98 13.34 -5.53
C GLU A 175 6.20 14.15 -4.48
N ARG A 176 6.49 15.45 -4.34
CA ARG A 176 5.72 16.33 -3.44
C ARG A 176 4.24 16.32 -3.81
N GLY A 177 3.92 16.51 -5.09
CA GLY A 177 2.54 16.48 -5.56
C GLY A 177 1.86 15.13 -5.33
N LEU A 178 2.58 14.01 -5.41
CA LEU A 178 2.04 12.69 -5.06
C LEU A 178 1.70 12.61 -3.57
N ARG A 179 2.59 13.05 -2.69
CA ARG A 179 2.37 13.05 -1.24
C ARG A 179 1.19 13.94 -0.85
N GLU A 180 1.04 15.10 -1.48
CA GLU A 180 -0.13 15.97 -1.30
C GLU A 180 -1.43 15.29 -1.71
N ASN A 181 -1.49 14.63 -2.87
CA ASN A 181 -2.70 13.93 -3.31
C ASN A 181 -3.02 12.69 -2.44
N TYR A 182 -2.00 11.99 -1.94
CA TYR A 182 -2.19 10.94 -0.93
C TYR A 182 -2.80 11.53 0.35
N GLY A 183 -2.25 12.65 0.83
CA GLY A 183 -2.79 13.37 2.00
C GLY A 183 -4.24 13.80 1.82
N ARG A 184 -4.61 14.32 0.64
CA ARG A 184 -6.00 14.68 0.33
C ARG A 184 -6.97 13.51 0.40
N LEU A 185 -6.56 12.32 -0.07
CA LEU A 185 -7.37 11.10 0.10
C LEU A 185 -7.51 10.73 1.58
N GLU A 186 -6.42 10.79 2.34
CA GLU A 186 -6.46 10.51 3.79
C GLU A 186 -7.34 11.50 4.55
N GLU A 187 -7.27 12.79 4.22
CA GLU A 187 -8.14 13.85 4.76
C GLU A 187 -9.60 13.59 4.39
N PHE A 188 -9.88 13.24 3.13
CA PHE A 188 -11.23 12.96 2.64
C PHE A 188 -11.89 11.79 3.38
N PHE A 189 -11.13 10.74 3.68
CA PHE A 189 -11.64 9.59 4.44
C PHE A 189 -11.48 9.72 5.96
N GLY A 190 -10.74 10.72 6.46
CA GLY A 190 -10.46 10.92 7.88
C GLY A 190 -9.56 9.83 8.51
N ILE A 191 -8.87 9.03 7.69
CA ILE A 191 -8.07 7.89 8.13
C ILE A 191 -6.80 7.73 7.30
N ARG A 192 -5.82 7.00 7.86
CA ARG A 192 -4.54 6.76 7.21
C ARG A 192 -4.60 5.63 6.18
N LEU A 193 -4.67 5.98 4.91
CA LEU A 193 -4.75 5.05 3.78
C LEU A 193 -3.39 4.71 3.16
N SER A 194 -2.35 5.50 3.44
CA SER A 194 -0.96 5.31 2.96
C SER A 194 -0.23 4.15 3.64
N GLN A 195 -0.82 3.55 4.67
CA GLN A 195 -0.30 2.32 5.27
C GLN A 195 -0.66 1.11 4.40
N GLY A 196 0.24 0.11 4.34
CA GLY A 196 0.03 -1.10 3.55
C GLY A 196 -1.30 -1.78 3.86
N LEU A 197 -1.98 -2.29 2.82
CA LEU A 197 -3.32 -2.87 2.88
C LEU A 197 -3.43 -3.97 3.95
N ILE A 198 -2.48 -4.91 3.96
CA ILE A 198 -2.42 -5.99 4.96
C ILE A 198 -2.30 -5.43 6.38
N LEU A 199 -1.55 -4.34 6.56
CA LEU A 199 -1.38 -3.71 7.88
C LEU A 199 -2.64 -2.96 8.32
N ASN A 200 -3.34 -2.32 7.40
CA ASN A 200 -4.65 -1.70 7.64
C ASN A 200 -5.68 -2.76 8.05
N TYR A 201 -5.74 -3.88 7.32
CA TYR A 201 -6.63 -4.98 7.69
C TYR A 201 -6.27 -5.61 9.04
N ALA A 202 -4.98 -5.78 9.34
CA ALA A 202 -4.52 -6.21 10.65
C ALA A 202 -4.89 -5.23 11.78
N ALA A 203 -5.06 -3.94 11.50
CA ALA A 203 -5.52 -2.96 12.47
C ALA A 203 -7.04 -3.07 12.68
N TYR A 204 -7.81 -3.22 11.60
CA TYR A 204 -9.25 -3.51 11.63
C TYR A 204 -9.55 -4.77 12.47
N LEU A 205 -8.87 -5.88 12.19
CA LEU A 205 -9.05 -7.14 12.93
C LEU A 205 -8.77 -6.99 14.42
N ARG A 206 -7.95 -6.02 14.85
CA ARG A 206 -7.67 -5.72 16.25
C ARG A 206 -8.65 -4.73 16.88
N GLY A 207 -9.76 -4.41 16.20
CA GLY A 207 -10.76 -3.45 16.65
C GLY A 207 -10.23 -2.01 16.73
N ARG A 208 -9.13 -1.69 16.03
CA ARG A 208 -8.55 -0.33 16.03
C ARG A 208 -9.20 0.61 15.00
N SER A 209 -10.07 0.07 14.16
CA SER A 209 -10.86 0.81 13.17
C SER A 209 -12.19 0.11 12.97
N ALA A 210 -13.24 0.87 12.63
CA ALA A 210 -14.55 0.34 12.27
C ALA A 210 -14.61 -0.27 10.86
N GLY A 211 -13.58 -0.02 10.03
CA GLY A 211 -13.44 -0.50 8.65
C GLY A 211 -12.08 -0.11 8.07
N ILE A 212 -11.81 -0.41 6.79
CA ILE A 212 -10.56 -0.02 6.13
C ILE A 212 -10.68 1.37 5.49
N LEU A 213 -11.85 1.74 4.97
CA LEU A 213 -12.21 3.05 4.42
C LEU A 213 -13.05 3.91 5.40
N ALA A 214 -13.20 3.47 6.65
CA ALA A 214 -14.20 4.01 7.57
C ALA A 214 -14.02 5.53 7.84
N GLY A 215 -14.94 6.31 7.26
CA GLY A 215 -15.10 7.75 7.47
C GLY A 215 -15.84 8.52 6.36
N ALA A 216 -15.99 7.96 5.15
CA ALA A 216 -16.63 8.70 4.05
C ALA A 216 -18.16 8.60 4.06
N GLY A 217 -18.81 9.58 4.71
CA GLY A 217 -20.23 9.88 4.47
C GLY A 217 -20.96 10.70 5.55
N GLY A 218 -20.27 11.39 6.47
CA GLY A 218 -20.90 12.07 7.60
C GLY A 218 -20.43 13.52 7.82
N ALA A 219 -20.77 14.41 6.89
CA ALA A 219 -21.33 15.76 7.10
C ALA A 219 -21.67 16.39 5.74
#